data_AF-A0A523TU57-F1
#
_entry.id   AF-A0A523TU57-F1
#
_cell.length_a   1.000
_cell.length_b   1.000
_cell.length_c   1.000
_cell.angle_alpha   90.00
_cell.angle_beta   90.00
_cell.angle_gamma   90.00
#
_symmetry.space_group_name_H-M   'P 1'
#
loop_
_entity.id
_entity.type
_entity.pdbx_description
1 polymer ?
#
loop_
_entity_poly.entity_id
_entity_poly.type
_entity_poly.pdbx_seq_one_letter_code
_entity_poly.pdbx_strand_id
1 'polypeptide(L)'
;MNNQDNGSAKNNAQFVLSYELLALLRWLVDQHEETLKNIVGHALSAGLHEELQKIERTEDATYLHEIQHSITDFLTTLEALLIEQVSERIRQRAQYTDLAPALEKIDSTICDQAIVDVSIEEATSKLEMNPKANPKELLFKELLRRWKPADSKMKN
;
A
#
# COMPACT_ATOMS: atom_id res chain seq x y z
N MET A 1 -31.19 -23.69 39.75
CA MET A 1 -31.30 -22.34 39.15
C MET A 1 -30.06 -22.12 38.30
N ASN A 2 -30.15 -22.44 37.00
CA ASN A 2 -29.09 -22.24 36.02
C ASN A 2 -29.25 -20.83 35.44
N ASN A 3 -28.33 -19.93 35.74
CA ASN A 3 -28.14 -18.73 34.92
C ASN A 3 -27.03 -19.05 33.92
N GLN A 4 -27.42 -19.31 32.68
CA GLN A 4 -26.53 -19.24 31.53
C GLN A 4 -26.17 -17.76 31.32
N ASP A 5 -24.95 -17.41 31.69
CA ASP A 5 -24.28 -16.21 31.22
C ASP A 5 -23.87 -16.46 29.76
N ASN A 6 -24.78 -16.10 28.84
CA ASN A 6 -24.58 -16.25 27.41
C ASN A 6 -23.68 -15.10 26.96
N GLY A 7 -22.38 -15.29 27.13
CA GLY A 7 -21.33 -14.37 26.69
C GLY A 7 -21.46 -14.12 25.19
N SER A 8 -22.05 -12.97 24.85
CA SER A 8 -22.08 -12.44 23.49
C SER A 8 -20.65 -12.10 23.06
N ALA A 9 -19.93 -13.09 22.52
CA ALA A 9 -18.74 -12.84 21.73
C ALA A 9 -19.18 -12.16 20.42
N LYS A 10 -19.46 -10.85 20.50
CA LYS A 10 -19.54 -9.99 19.34
C LYS A 10 -18.17 -10.05 18.68
N ASN A 11 -18.11 -10.69 17.52
CA ASN A 11 -16.97 -10.61 16.60
C ASN A 11 -16.78 -9.13 16.23
N ASN A 12 -16.01 -8.40 17.03
CA ASN A 12 -15.54 -7.08 16.70
C ASN A 12 -14.49 -7.26 15.60
N ALA A 13 -14.95 -7.33 14.35
CA ALA A 13 -14.10 -7.22 13.18
C ALA A 13 -13.52 -5.80 13.17
N GLN A 14 -12.34 -5.63 13.77
CA GLN A 14 -11.60 -4.38 13.75
C GLN A 14 -10.68 -4.39 12.53
N PHE A 15 -10.86 -3.42 11.63
CA PHE A 15 -9.93 -3.21 10.54
C PHE A 15 -8.63 -2.61 11.07
N VAL A 16 -7.50 -3.21 10.68
CA VAL A 16 -6.17 -2.63 10.90
C VAL A 16 -5.76 -2.02 9.57
N LEU A 17 -5.63 -0.70 9.53
CA LEU A 17 -5.22 0.05 8.34
C LEU A 17 -3.82 0.64 8.57
N SER A 18 -3.01 0.64 7.50
CA SER A 18 -1.72 1.31 7.50
C SER A 18 -1.92 2.83 7.62
N TYR A 19 -0.95 3.51 8.24
CA TYR A 19 -1.01 4.96 8.42
C TYR A 19 -0.99 5.68 7.07
N GLU A 20 -0.24 5.14 6.13
CA GLU A 20 -0.09 5.61 4.75
C GLU A 20 -1.44 5.59 4.02
N LEU A 21 -2.22 4.51 4.17
CA LEU A 21 -3.55 4.39 3.58
C LEU A 21 -4.52 5.40 4.20
N LEU A 22 -4.47 5.62 5.53
CA LEU A 22 -5.26 6.64 6.20
C LEU A 22 -4.91 8.06 5.73
N ALA A 23 -3.61 8.33 5.56
CA ALA A 23 -3.12 9.60 5.04
C ALA A 23 -3.58 9.83 3.59
N LEU A 24 -3.54 8.80 2.75
CA LEU A 24 -4.05 8.85 1.38
C LEU A 24 -5.55 9.15 1.36
N LEU A 25 -6.36 8.43 2.13
CA LEU A 25 -7.81 8.63 2.19
C LEU A 25 -8.15 10.07 2.59
N ARG A 26 -7.49 10.58 3.62
CA ARG A 26 -7.64 11.99 4.04
C ARG A 26 -7.25 12.95 2.92
N TRP A 27 -6.10 12.73 2.29
CA TRP A 27 -5.62 13.61 1.22
C TRP A 27 -6.57 13.64 0.01
N LEU A 28 -7.12 12.48 -0.38
CA LEU A 28 -8.10 12.39 -1.47
C LEU A 28 -9.38 13.17 -1.15
N VAL A 29 -9.87 13.08 0.09
CA VAL A 29 -11.05 13.86 0.51
C VAL A 29 -10.73 15.35 0.52
N ASP A 30 -9.60 15.75 1.11
CA ASP A 30 -9.25 17.16 1.29
C ASP A 30 -8.90 17.86 -0.05
N GLN A 31 -8.34 17.14 -1.02
CA GLN A 31 -7.78 17.75 -2.25
C GLN A 31 -8.49 17.33 -3.54
N HIS A 32 -9.19 16.20 -3.54
CA HIS A 32 -9.75 15.58 -4.74
C HIS A 32 -11.24 15.28 -4.62
N GLU A 33 -11.97 16.05 -3.81
CA GLU A 33 -13.43 15.91 -3.61
C GLU A 33 -14.19 15.87 -4.94
N GLU A 34 -13.91 16.79 -5.87
CA GLU A 34 -14.58 16.83 -7.18
C GLU A 34 -14.25 15.59 -8.04
N THR A 35 -13.03 15.05 -7.94
CA THR A 35 -12.68 13.80 -8.63
C THR A 35 -13.46 12.63 -8.05
N LEU A 36 -13.56 12.54 -6.71
CA LEU A 36 -14.36 11.52 -6.04
C LEU A 36 -15.83 11.62 -6.43
N LYS A 37 -16.38 12.84 -6.46
CA LYS A 37 -17.75 13.10 -6.91
C LYS A 37 -17.98 12.66 -8.35
N ASN A 38 -17.02 12.90 -9.25
CA ASN A 38 -17.10 12.44 -10.62
C ASN A 38 -17.06 10.91 -10.72
N ILE A 39 -16.22 10.23 -9.94
CA ILE A 39 -16.18 8.77 -9.88
C ILE A 39 -17.53 8.22 -9.41
N VAL A 40 -18.09 8.77 -8.33
CA VAL A 40 -19.41 8.37 -7.81
C VAL A 40 -20.51 8.64 -8.84
N GLY A 41 -20.51 9.82 -9.48
CA GLY A 41 -21.46 10.15 -10.53
C GLY A 41 -21.40 9.19 -11.71
N HIS A 42 -20.19 8.80 -12.13
CA HIS A 42 -20.00 7.82 -13.19
C HIS A 42 -20.52 6.44 -12.79
N ALA A 43 -20.22 5.98 -11.57
CA ALA A 43 -20.72 4.71 -11.05
C ALA A 43 -22.25 4.68 -10.97
N LEU A 44 -22.88 5.76 -10.51
CA LEU A 44 -24.34 5.91 -10.50
C LEU A 44 -24.94 5.80 -11.90
N SER A 45 -24.33 6.46 -12.89
CA SER A 45 -24.77 6.37 -14.29
C SER A 45 -24.50 5.01 -14.95
N ALA A 46 -23.57 4.23 -14.39
CA ALA A 46 -23.16 2.92 -14.92
C ALA A 46 -23.94 1.74 -14.33
N GLY A 47 -24.95 1.98 -13.48
CA GLY A 47 -25.81 0.93 -12.95
C GLY A 47 -25.85 0.82 -11.42
N LEU A 48 -25.02 1.59 -10.69
CA LEU A 48 -24.99 1.49 -9.22
C LEU A 48 -26.32 1.94 -8.60
N HIS A 49 -27.04 2.87 -9.22
CA HIS A 49 -28.33 3.34 -8.71
C HIS A 49 -29.37 2.21 -8.66
N GLU A 50 -29.41 1.38 -9.70
CA GLU A 50 -30.29 0.21 -9.81
C GLU A 50 -29.93 -0.87 -8.79
N GLU A 51 -28.63 -1.08 -8.54
CA GLU A 51 -28.17 -2.03 -7.52
C GLU A 51 -28.57 -1.56 -6.11
N LEU A 52 -28.37 -0.28 -5.77
CA LEU A 52 -28.77 0.28 -4.47
C LEU A 52 -30.28 0.12 -4.20
N GLN A 53 -31.12 0.27 -5.22
CA GLN A 53 -32.56 0.05 -5.06
C GLN A 53 -32.93 -1.43 -4.79
N LYS A 54 -32.17 -2.39 -5.30
CA LYS A 54 -32.38 -3.82 -4.99
C LYS A 54 -32.03 -4.11 -3.53
N ILE A 55 -30.99 -3.46 -3.03
CA ILE A 55 -30.48 -3.61 -1.68
C ILE A 55 -31.49 -3.10 -0.65
N GLU A 56 -32.06 -1.91 -0.84
CA GLU A 56 -33.06 -1.34 0.07
C GLU A 56 -34.31 -2.22 0.24
N ARG A 57 -34.60 -3.08 -0.74
CA ARG A 57 -35.74 -4.00 -0.72
C ARG A 57 -35.45 -5.33 -0.05
N THR A 58 -34.19 -5.59 0.30
CA THR A 58 -33.72 -6.91 0.74
C THR A 58 -33.11 -6.80 2.14
N GLU A 59 -33.87 -7.18 3.19
CA GLU A 59 -33.40 -7.26 4.59
C GLU A 59 -32.56 -8.53 4.85
N ASP A 60 -31.65 -8.89 3.95
CA ASP A 60 -30.90 -10.15 4.02
C ASP A 60 -29.57 -9.97 4.76
N ALA A 61 -29.38 -10.74 5.84
CA ALA A 61 -28.13 -10.77 6.60
C ALA A 61 -26.92 -11.20 5.74
N THR A 62 -27.17 -11.90 4.62
CA THR A 62 -26.14 -12.27 3.62
C THR A 62 -25.50 -11.03 2.99
N TYR A 63 -26.30 -9.99 2.74
CA TYR A 63 -25.84 -8.77 2.10
C TYR A 63 -24.86 -7.96 2.99
N LEU A 64 -25.04 -7.99 4.32
CA LEU A 64 -24.12 -7.36 5.26
C LEU A 64 -22.72 -7.98 5.20
N HIS A 65 -22.64 -9.32 5.03
CA HIS A 65 -21.36 -10.01 4.88
C HIS A 65 -20.69 -9.67 3.54
N GLU A 66 -21.46 -9.56 2.47
CA GLU A 66 -20.97 -9.12 1.15
C GLU A 66 -20.41 -7.70 1.19
N ILE A 67 -21.08 -6.76 1.87
CA ILE A 67 -20.55 -5.39 2.05
C ILE A 67 -19.22 -5.41 2.81
N GLN A 68 -19.13 -6.16 3.92
CA GLN A 68 -17.89 -6.23 4.70
C GLN A 68 -16.72 -6.77 3.88
N HIS A 69 -16.98 -7.77 3.03
CA HIS A 69 -15.98 -8.28 2.08
C HIS A 69 -15.60 -7.20 1.06
N SER A 70 -16.60 -6.49 0.49
CA SER A 70 -16.35 -5.43 -0.50
C SER A 70 -15.50 -4.27 0.03
N ILE A 71 -15.65 -3.90 1.31
CA ILE A 71 -14.83 -2.86 1.96
C ILE A 71 -13.39 -3.36 2.09
N THR A 72 -13.21 -4.63 2.46
CA THR A 72 -11.88 -5.23 2.57
C THR A 72 -11.19 -5.28 1.20
N ASP A 73 -11.91 -5.70 0.16
CA ASP A 73 -11.40 -5.77 -1.21
C ASP A 73 -11.04 -4.38 -1.75
N PHE A 74 -11.88 -3.37 -1.48
CA PHE A 74 -11.62 -1.99 -1.85
C PHE A 74 -10.33 -1.46 -1.19
N LEU A 75 -10.20 -1.62 0.13
CA LEU A 75 -9.04 -1.14 0.87
C LEU A 75 -7.76 -1.88 0.47
N THR A 76 -7.85 -3.19 0.23
CA THR A 76 -6.74 -4.02 -0.27
C THR A 76 -6.29 -3.55 -1.66
N THR A 77 -7.24 -3.29 -2.54
CA THR A 77 -6.94 -2.78 -3.89
C THR A 77 -6.31 -1.39 -3.83
N LEU A 78 -6.83 -0.50 -2.98
CA LEU A 78 -6.29 0.84 -2.83
C LEU A 78 -4.88 0.84 -2.26
N GLU A 79 -4.60 -0.05 -1.29
CA GLU A 79 -3.25 -0.23 -0.74
C GLU A 79 -2.28 -0.78 -1.79
N ALA A 80 -2.69 -1.77 -2.58
CA ALA A 80 -1.88 -2.30 -3.67
C ALA A 80 -1.52 -1.21 -4.70
N LEU A 81 -2.51 -0.38 -5.10
CA LEU A 81 -2.29 0.74 -6.01
C LEU A 81 -1.36 1.80 -5.40
N LEU A 82 -1.49 2.09 -4.10
CA LEU A 82 -0.59 3.02 -3.41
C LEU A 82 0.85 2.51 -3.43
N ILE A 83 1.07 1.25 -3.07
CA ILE A 83 2.39 0.61 -3.08
C ILE A 83 3.00 0.65 -4.48
N GLU A 84 2.21 0.30 -5.49
CA GLU A 84 2.64 0.34 -6.89
C GLU A 84 3.10 1.74 -7.31
N GLN A 85 2.28 2.77 -7.03
CA GLN A 85 2.60 4.14 -7.40
C GLN A 85 3.80 4.71 -6.64
N VAL A 86 3.98 4.33 -5.37
CA VAL A 86 5.17 4.70 -4.58
C VAL A 86 6.42 4.05 -5.18
N SER A 87 6.41 2.74 -5.44
CA SER A 87 7.56 2.03 -6.03
C SER A 87 7.90 2.59 -7.42
N GLU A 88 6.91 2.89 -8.24
CA GLU A 88 7.11 3.49 -9.56
C GLU A 88 7.78 4.87 -9.47
N ARG A 89 7.35 5.74 -8.55
CA ARG A 89 8.00 7.03 -8.32
C ARG A 89 9.46 6.90 -7.88
N ILE A 90 9.76 5.91 -7.04
CA ILE A 90 11.12 5.63 -6.58
C ILE A 90 12.00 5.21 -7.77
N ARG A 91 11.50 4.32 -8.64
CA ARG A 91 12.21 3.90 -9.85
C ARG A 91 12.42 5.06 -10.82
N GLN A 92 11.42 5.90 -11.04
CA GLN A 92 11.56 7.09 -11.87
C GLN A 92 12.66 8.01 -11.34
N ARG A 93 12.69 8.27 -10.03
CA ARG A 93 13.78 9.02 -9.40
C ARG A 93 15.15 8.38 -9.64
N ALA A 94 15.26 7.06 -9.50
CA ALA A 94 16.51 6.34 -9.76
C ALA A 94 17.01 6.48 -11.20
N GLN A 95 16.09 6.55 -12.18
CA GLN A 95 16.43 6.78 -13.59
C GLN A 95 17.07 8.15 -13.80
N TYR A 96 16.56 9.19 -13.13
CA TYR A 96 17.13 10.55 -13.22
C TYR A 96 18.52 10.67 -12.58
N THR A 97 18.91 9.74 -11.71
CA THR A 97 20.20 9.76 -11.00
C THR A 97 21.23 8.74 -11.49
N ASP A 98 21.04 8.14 -12.68
CA ASP A 98 21.92 7.09 -13.24
C ASP A 98 22.12 5.88 -12.29
N LEU A 99 21.11 5.59 -11.45
CA LEU A 99 21.11 4.44 -10.55
C LEU A 99 20.49 3.20 -11.20
N ALA A 100 19.68 3.36 -12.24
CA ALA A 100 19.02 2.26 -12.94
C ALA A 100 19.97 1.09 -13.33
N PRO A 101 21.18 1.33 -13.87
CA PRO A 101 22.09 0.23 -14.22
C PRO A 101 22.66 -0.53 -13.02
N ALA A 102 22.65 0.07 -11.82
CA ALA A 102 23.04 -0.59 -10.58
C ALA A 102 21.89 -1.42 -10.00
N LEU A 103 20.65 -0.94 -10.16
CA LEU A 103 19.45 -1.64 -9.70
C LEU A 103 19.18 -2.93 -10.45
N GLU A 104 19.42 -2.97 -11.76
CA GLU A 104 19.29 -4.20 -12.57
C GLU A 104 20.21 -5.34 -12.09
N LYS A 105 21.25 -5.01 -11.32
CA LYS A 105 22.23 -5.98 -10.81
C LYS A 105 21.90 -6.43 -9.38
N ILE A 106 20.89 -5.86 -8.75
CA ILE A 106 20.46 -6.28 -7.41
C ILE A 106 19.57 -7.49 -7.56
N ASP A 107 19.99 -8.60 -6.94
CA ASP A 107 19.19 -9.80 -6.88
C ASP A 107 18.04 -9.63 -5.88
N SER A 108 16.82 -9.52 -6.40
CA SER A 108 15.59 -9.38 -5.60
C SER A 108 15.24 -10.64 -4.80
N THR A 109 15.94 -11.77 -5.02
CA THR A 109 15.79 -12.98 -4.20
C THR A 109 16.61 -12.90 -2.91
N ILE A 110 17.61 -12.02 -2.86
CA ILE A 110 18.56 -11.87 -1.75
C ILE A 110 18.33 -10.57 -0.98
N CYS A 111 17.90 -9.52 -1.68
CA CYS A 111 17.61 -8.21 -1.11
C CYS A 111 16.12 -7.90 -1.21
N ASP A 112 15.48 -7.64 -0.08
CA ASP A 112 14.07 -7.25 -0.02
C ASP A 112 13.83 -5.94 -0.79
N GLN A 113 12.80 -5.92 -1.63
CA GLN A 113 12.45 -4.77 -2.46
C GLN A 113 12.21 -3.51 -1.60
N ALA A 114 11.63 -3.66 -0.40
CA ALA A 114 11.44 -2.54 0.51
C ALA A 114 12.78 -1.91 0.95
N ILE A 115 13.82 -2.73 1.13
CA ILE A 115 15.17 -2.25 1.48
C ILE A 115 15.79 -1.52 0.28
N VAL A 116 15.59 -2.05 -0.93
CA VAL A 116 16.07 -1.42 -2.16
C VAL A 116 15.43 -0.05 -2.35
N ASP A 117 14.10 0.01 -2.25
CA ASP A 117 13.31 1.22 -2.46
C ASP A 117 13.72 2.34 -1.47
N VAL A 118 13.83 2.03 -0.18
CA VAL A 118 14.32 3.00 0.83
C VAL A 118 15.77 3.42 0.57
N SER A 119 16.62 2.50 0.11
CA SER A 119 18.03 2.82 -0.17
C SER A 119 18.17 3.74 -1.38
N ILE A 120 17.32 3.58 -2.40
CA ILE A 120 17.24 4.49 -3.55
C ILE A 120 16.83 5.88 -3.10
N GLU A 121 15.77 6.01 -2.30
CA GLU A 121 15.28 7.32 -1.86
C GLU A 121 16.34 8.11 -1.11
N GLU A 122 17.06 7.45 -0.20
CA GLU A 122 18.12 8.10 0.55
C GLU A 122 19.35 8.41 -0.28
N ALA A 123 19.75 7.51 -1.18
CA ALA A 123 20.86 7.77 -2.10
C ALA A 123 20.55 8.96 -3.01
N THR A 124 19.32 9.03 -3.53
CA THR A 124 18.82 10.15 -4.35
C THR A 124 18.84 11.44 -3.54
N SER A 125 18.30 11.44 -2.32
CA SER A 125 18.27 12.62 -1.44
C SER A 125 19.68 13.13 -1.11
N LYS A 126 20.63 12.21 -0.88
CA LYS A 126 22.05 12.57 -0.64
C LYS A 126 22.73 13.11 -1.89
N LEU A 127 22.36 12.62 -3.07
CA LEU A 127 22.89 13.11 -4.34
C LEU A 127 22.35 14.52 -4.66
N GLU A 128 21.08 14.80 -4.35
CA GLU A 128 20.51 16.15 -4.47
C GLU A 128 21.27 17.17 -3.60
N MET A 129 21.67 16.78 -2.37
CA MET A 129 22.47 17.62 -1.47
C MET A 129 23.95 17.70 -1.87
N ASN A 130 24.49 16.68 -2.56
CA ASN A 130 25.87 16.64 -3.02
C ASN A 130 25.97 16.01 -4.43
N PRO A 131 25.72 16.80 -5.49
CA PRO A 131 25.67 16.28 -6.86
C PRO A 131 27.01 15.72 -7.40
N LYS A 132 28.12 15.95 -6.70
CA LYS A 132 29.46 15.44 -7.07
C LYS A 132 29.75 14.06 -6.50
N ALA A 133 28.90 13.56 -5.59
CA ALA A 133 29.07 12.24 -5.01
C ALA A 133 28.81 11.14 -6.05
N ASN A 134 29.46 9.99 -5.91
CA ASN A 134 29.21 8.84 -6.79
C ASN A 134 27.84 8.21 -6.45
N PRO A 135 26.87 8.21 -7.38
CA PRO A 135 25.52 7.70 -7.10
C PRO A 135 25.53 6.22 -6.68
N LYS A 136 26.34 5.39 -7.37
CA LYS A 136 26.40 3.95 -7.11
C LYS A 136 26.99 3.64 -5.73
N GLU A 137 28.02 4.37 -5.35
CA GLU A 137 28.64 4.23 -4.03
C GLU A 137 27.66 4.62 -2.91
N LEU A 138 26.90 5.70 -3.09
CA LEU A 138 25.85 6.09 -2.15
C LEU A 138 24.77 5.01 -2.01
N LEU A 139 24.27 4.50 -3.14
CA LEU A 139 23.28 3.43 -3.14
C LEU A 139 23.79 2.18 -2.42
N PHE A 140 25.00 1.72 -2.70
CA PHE A 140 25.56 0.54 -2.03
C PHE A 140 25.79 0.77 -0.54
N LYS A 141 26.20 1.97 -0.12
CA LYS A 141 26.31 2.30 1.31
C LYS A 141 24.96 2.21 2.00
N GLU A 142 23.90 2.72 1.39
CA GLU A 142 22.56 2.65 1.99
C GLU A 142 21.98 1.23 2.01
N LEU A 143 22.22 0.46 0.95
CA LEU A 143 21.83 -0.95 0.89
C LEU A 143 22.54 -1.75 2.00
N LEU A 144 23.87 -1.67 2.09
CA LEU A 144 24.65 -2.41 3.08
C LEU A 144 24.36 -1.98 4.52
N ARG A 145 23.96 -0.72 4.73
CA ARG A 145 23.55 -0.23 6.05
C ARG A 145 22.27 -0.90 6.56
N ARG A 146 21.36 -1.25 5.64
CA ARG A 146 20.02 -1.77 5.97
C ARG A 146 19.90 -3.27 5.80
N TRP A 147 20.67 -3.83 4.88
CA TRP A 147 20.59 -5.24 4.56
C TRP A 147 21.10 -6.08 5.73
N LYS A 148 20.20 -6.85 6.32
CA LYS A 148 20.50 -7.90 7.28
C LYS A 148 20.31 -9.24 6.56
N PRO A 149 21.37 -9.87 6.04
CA PRO A 149 21.22 -11.19 5.45
C PRO A 149 20.62 -12.12 6.51
N ALA A 150 19.54 -12.82 6.15
CA ALA A 150 19.03 -13.87 7.02
C ALA A 150 20.15 -14.89 7.21
N ASP A 151 20.53 -15.18 8.45
CA ASP A 151 21.59 -16.15 8.76
C ASP A 151 21.28 -17.49 8.08
N SER A 152 21.85 -17.69 6.90
CA SER A 152 21.89 -18.98 6.25
C SER A 152 22.89 -19.80 7.05
N LYS A 153 22.39 -20.45 8.09
CA LYS A 153 22.86 -21.70 8.67
C LYS A 153 24.20 -22.14 8.06
N MET A 154 25.31 -21.72 8.66
CA MET A 154 26.55 -22.48 8.63
C MET A 154 26.28 -23.81 9.34
N LYS A 155 25.58 -24.73 8.67
CA LYS A 155 25.66 -26.14 8.98
C LYS A 155 26.84 -26.67 8.17
N ASN A 156 27.99 -26.68 8.83
CA ASN A 156 29.11 -27.56 8.46
C ASN A 156 28.65 -29.03 8.55
#